data_AF-A0A6I7Q5A1-F1
#
_entry.id   AF-A0A6I7Q5A1-F1
#
_cell.length_a   1.000
_cell.length_b   1.000
_cell.length_c   1.000
_cell.angle_alpha   90.00
_cell.angle_beta   90.00
_cell.angle_gamma   90.00
#
_symmetry.space_group_name_H-M   'P 1'
#
loop_
_entity.id
_entity.type
_entity.pdbx_description
1 polymer ?
#
loop_
_entity_poly.entity_id
_entity_poly.type
_entity_poly.pdbx_seq_one_letter_code
_entity_poly.pdbx_strand_id
1 'polypeptide(L)'
;MNHDLDDLPDPDWDSPLRVRLTPELIVHALMENASAVHTGWQSCVDEENAVLQAQAVDDSGDNAVRLVEQEFADEQDPEAGWHDWTLEVRIGKIITTGHWQLRTNAPPLDWEWHAEAAARAFERACVLLGRRVRRGLLVEEPMPRDLPPRSSRH
;
A
#
# COMPACT_ATOMS: atom_id res chain seq x y z
N MET A 1 -26.39 -29.37 -16.09
CA MET A 1 -26.41 -28.00 -15.57
C MET A 1 -27.11 -28.07 -14.24
N ASN A 2 -26.45 -27.65 -13.16
CA ASN A 2 -26.96 -27.79 -11.79
C ASN A 2 -28.07 -26.77 -11.56
N HIS A 3 -29.32 -27.22 -11.48
CA HIS A 3 -30.49 -26.38 -11.17
C HIS A 3 -30.62 -26.05 -9.67
N ASP A 4 -29.76 -26.61 -8.81
CA ASP A 4 -29.86 -26.48 -7.35
C ASP A 4 -29.56 -25.08 -6.80
N LEU A 5 -29.09 -24.14 -7.63
CA LEU A 5 -28.77 -22.78 -7.20
C LEU A 5 -29.89 -21.76 -7.49
N ASP A 6 -30.82 -22.06 -8.40
CA ASP A 6 -31.89 -21.13 -8.79
C ASP A 6 -33.02 -21.05 -7.74
N ASP A 7 -33.13 -22.05 -6.86
CA ASP A 7 -34.13 -22.13 -5.78
C ASP A 7 -33.59 -21.66 -4.41
N LEU A 8 -32.32 -21.22 -4.33
CA LEU A 8 -31.77 -20.68 -3.10
C LEU A 8 -32.21 -19.22 -2.92
N PRO A 9 -32.64 -18.82 -1.71
CA PRO A 9 -32.85 -17.41 -1.42
C PRO A 9 -31.54 -16.65 -1.64
N ASP A 10 -31.64 -15.44 -2.19
CA ASP A 10 -30.49 -14.55 -2.36
C ASP A 10 -29.74 -14.42 -1.02
N PRO A 11 -28.39 -14.46 -1.03
CA PRO A 11 -27.63 -14.29 0.19
C PRO A 11 -27.89 -12.91 0.79
N ASP A 12 -27.95 -12.85 2.12
CA ASP A 12 -28.07 -11.59 2.85
C ASP A 12 -26.75 -10.81 2.75
N TRP A 13 -26.74 -9.83 1.83
CA TRP A 13 -25.62 -8.93 1.59
C TRP A 13 -25.49 -7.81 2.63
N ASP A 14 -26.53 -7.58 3.43
CA ASP A 14 -26.62 -6.43 4.33
C ASP A 14 -26.23 -6.78 5.78
N SER A 15 -26.23 -8.06 6.13
CA SER A 15 -25.80 -8.53 7.44
C SER A 15 -24.32 -8.22 7.72
N PRO A 16 -23.99 -7.55 8.84
CA PRO A 16 -22.61 -7.22 9.17
C PRO A 16 -21.81 -8.48 9.51
N LEU A 17 -20.72 -8.70 8.78
CA LEU A 17 -19.77 -9.77 9.05
C LEU A 17 -18.76 -9.38 10.13
N ARG A 18 -18.49 -10.28 11.08
CA ARG A 18 -17.39 -10.16 12.03
C ARG A 18 -16.24 -11.05 11.60
N VAL A 19 -15.14 -10.43 11.18
CA VAL A 19 -13.91 -11.15 10.80
C VAL A 19 -12.87 -10.97 11.90
N ARG A 20 -12.20 -12.06 12.29
CA ARG A 20 -11.03 -12.01 13.17
C ARG A 20 -9.79 -11.87 12.30
N LEU A 21 -9.13 -10.73 12.37
CA LEU A 21 -7.85 -10.50 11.70
C LEU A 21 -6.70 -11.00 12.58
N THR A 22 -5.76 -11.71 11.96
CA THR A 22 -4.47 -12.07 12.55
C THR A 22 -3.34 -11.48 11.71
N PRO A 23 -2.16 -11.23 12.27
CA PRO A 23 -1.01 -10.82 11.46
C PRO A 23 -0.72 -11.82 10.34
N GLU A 24 -0.78 -13.13 10.62
CA GLU A 24 -0.61 -14.17 9.60
C GLU A 24 -1.59 -14.04 8.42
N LEU A 25 -2.86 -13.69 8.68
CA LEU A 25 -3.82 -13.43 7.61
C LEU A 25 -3.46 -12.19 6.79
N ILE A 26 -2.97 -11.13 7.44
CA ILE A 26 -2.46 -9.92 6.76
C ILE A 26 -1.26 -10.28 5.88
N VAL A 27 -0.32 -11.06 6.40
CA VAL A 27 0.85 -11.55 5.65
C VAL A 27 0.43 -12.32 4.41
N HIS A 28 -0.44 -13.32 4.55
CA HIS A 28 -0.90 -14.10 3.40
C HIS A 28 -1.70 -13.28 2.39
N ALA A 29 -2.55 -12.35 2.85
CA ALA A 29 -3.40 -11.58 1.94
C ALA A 29 -2.65 -10.48 1.18
N LEU A 30 -1.59 -9.91 1.77
CA LEU A 30 -0.95 -8.69 1.28
C LEU A 30 0.53 -8.85 0.93
N MET A 31 1.25 -9.77 1.59
CA MET A 31 2.72 -9.84 1.58
C MET A 31 3.24 -11.21 1.14
N GLU A 32 2.41 -12.04 0.49
CA GLU A 32 2.78 -13.40 0.08
C GLU A 32 4.05 -13.45 -0.79
N ASN A 33 4.29 -12.41 -1.58
CA ASN A 33 5.44 -12.30 -2.48
C ASN A 33 6.53 -11.34 -1.96
N ALA A 34 6.47 -10.93 -0.69
CA ALA A 34 7.55 -10.18 -0.06
C ALA A 34 8.75 -11.10 0.17
N SER A 35 9.96 -10.56 0.00
CA SER A 35 11.23 -11.26 0.23
C SER A 35 11.42 -11.63 1.71
N ALA A 36 10.88 -10.81 2.61
CA ALA A 36 10.85 -11.07 4.05
C ALA A 36 9.61 -10.45 4.69
N VAL A 37 9.10 -11.09 5.74
CA VAL A 37 7.95 -10.60 6.50
C VAL A 37 8.15 -10.83 7.98
N HIS A 38 7.81 -9.85 8.79
CA HIS A 38 7.85 -9.97 10.24
C HIS A 38 6.80 -9.09 10.92
N THR A 39 6.69 -9.23 12.24
CA THR A 39 5.80 -8.42 13.07
C THR A 39 6.58 -7.82 14.22
N GLY A 40 6.25 -6.58 14.58
CA GLY A 40 6.91 -5.87 15.66
C GLY A 40 5.98 -4.90 16.39
N TRP A 41 6.52 -4.31 17.45
CA TRP A 41 5.89 -3.20 18.19
C TRP A 41 6.39 -1.83 17.73
N GLN A 42 7.46 -1.82 16.93
CA GLN A 42 8.15 -0.63 16.44
C GLN A 42 8.51 -0.86 14.97
N SER A 43 8.60 0.25 14.23
CA SER A 43 9.06 0.24 12.85
C SER A 43 10.53 -0.19 12.79
N CYS A 44 10.88 -0.97 11.77
CA CYS A 44 12.27 -1.29 11.44
C CYS A 44 12.82 -0.42 10.30
N VAL A 45 12.03 0.55 9.81
CA VAL A 45 12.47 1.53 8.82
C VAL A 45 13.36 2.55 9.53
N ASP A 46 14.53 2.79 8.95
CA ASP A 46 15.39 3.90 9.36
C ASP A 46 15.06 5.11 8.48
N GLU A 47 14.52 6.16 9.10
CA GLU A 47 14.08 7.37 8.41
C GLU A 47 15.25 8.11 7.72
N GLU A 48 16.50 7.88 8.15
CA GLU A 48 17.67 8.46 7.50
C GLU A 48 17.95 7.82 6.13
N ASN A 49 17.50 6.59 5.91
CA ASN A 49 17.67 5.82 4.67
C ASN A 49 16.45 5.90 3.74
N ALA A 50 15.37 6.57 4.17
CA ALA A 50 14.14 6.67 3.41
C ALA A 50 14.30 7.63 2.21
N VAL A 51 14.00 7.11 1.01
CA VAL A 51 14.04 7.84 -0.26
C VAL A 51 12.66 8.42 -0.59
N LEU A 52 11.62 7.61 -0.43
CA LEU A 52 10.23 7.98 -0.70
C LEU A 52 9.31 7.36 0.33
N GLN A 53 8.25 8.07 0.70
CA GLN A 53 7.22 7.55 1.59
C GLN A 53 5.82 7.90 1.11
N ALA A 54 4.90 6.94 1.23
CA ALA A 54 3.47 7.14 1.16
C ALA A 54 2.80 6.58 2.42
N GLN A 55 1.78 7.27 2.94
CA GLN A 55 1.07 6.85 4.14
C GLN A 55 -0.43 7.11 4.03
N ALA A 56 -1.21 6.16 4.54
CA ALA A 56 -2.63 6.30 4.81
C ALA A 56 -2.88 6.03 6.30
N VAL A 57 -3.72 6.86 6.92
CA VAL A 57 -4.08 6.76 8.34
C VAL A 57 -5.60 6.77 8.46
N ASP A 58 -6.13 6.01 9.41
CA ASP A 58 -7.55 6.07 9.75
C ASP A 58 -7.92 7.36 10.51
N ASP A 59 -9.20 7.53 10.82
CA ASP A 59 -9.67 8.78 11.46
C ASP A 59 -9.28 8.86 12.95
N SER A 60 -9.02 7.73 13.61
CA SER A 60 -8.59 7.73 15.02
C SER A 60 -7.08 7.92 15.17
N GLY A 61 -6.29 7.65 14.13
CA GLY A 61 -4.83 7.68 14.18
C GLY A 61 -4.21 6.39 14.74
N ASP A 62 -5.02 5.40 15.12
CA ASP A 62 -4.55 4.15 15.71
C ASP A 62 -4.10 3.14 14.65
N ASN A 63 -4.60 3.29 13.43
CA ASN A 63 -4.29 2.38 12.35
C ASN A 63 -3.67 3.15 11.18
N ALA A 64 -2.58 2.60 10.64
CA ALA A 64 -1.87 3.21 9.54
C ALA A 64 -1.31 2.17 8.58
N VAL A 65 -1.26 2.51 7.32
CA VAL A 65 -0.54 1.76 6.29
C VAL A 65 0.50 2.70 5.71
N ARG A 66 1.75 2.24 5.66
CA ARG A 66 2.87 3.03 5.18
C ARG A 66 3.67 2.20 4.17
N LEU A 67 4.02 2.80 3.04
CA LEU A 67 4.97 2.25 2.09
C LEU A 67 6.18 3.19 2.10
N VAL A 68 7.35 2.64 2.39
CA VAL A 68 8.63 3.35 2.40
C VAL A 68 9.55 2.70 1.38
N GLU A 69 10.12 3.50 0.51
CA GLU A 69 11.25 3.13 -0.33
C GLU A 69 12.52 3.60 0.39
N GLN A 70 13.49 2.72 0.58
CA GLN A 70 14.72 3.01 1.32
C GLN A 70 15.94 2.35 0.68
N GLU A 71 17.09 2.99 0.85
CA GLU A 71 18.39 2.47 0.40
C GLU A 71 19.38 2.46 1.55
N PHE A 72 20.04 1.33 1.76
CA PHE A 72 21.01 1.16 2.83
C PHE A 72 22.17 0.26 2.40
N ALA A 73 23.34 0.46 3.00
CA ALA A 73 24.49 -0.39 2.77
C ALA A 73 24.39 -1.70 3.58
N ASP A 74 24.96 -2.78 3.06
CA ASP A 74 25.10 -4.02 3.82
C ASP A 74 26.05 -3.82 5.00
N GLU A 75 25.64 -4.23 6.20
CA GLU A 75 26.45 -4.11 7.41
C GLU A 75 27.79 -4.86 7.29
N GLN A 76 27.84 -5.93 6.48
CA GLN A 76 29.01 -6.76 6.30
C GLN A 76 29.85 -6.33 5.09
N ASP A 77 29.25 -5.60 4.15
CA ASP A 77 29.90 -5.11 2.93
C ASP A 77 29.35 -3.71 2.54
N PRO A 78 30.00 -2.62 2.99
CA PRO A 78 29.53 -1.27 2.74
C PRO A 78 29.41 -0.87 1.26
N GLU A 79 30.09 -1.59 0.36
CA GLU A 79 30.01 -1.38 -1.09
C GLU A 79 28.77 -2.05 -1.71
N ALA A 80 28.13 -2.97 -0.98
CA ALA A 80 26.96 -3.69 -1.43
C ALA A 80 25.68 -3.01 -0.93
N GLY A 81 25.09 -2.16 -1.76
CA GLY A 81 23.82 -1.49 -1.46
C GLY A 81 22.60 -2.42 -1.59
N TRP A 82 21.62 -2.21 -0.73
CA TRP A 82 20.26 -2.74 -0.81
C TRP A 82 19.29 -1.62 -1.14
N HIS A 83 18.30 -1.96 -1.97
CA HIS A 83 17.11 -1.17 -2.18
C HIS A 83 15.92 -1.98 -1.68
N ASP A 84 15.04 -1.36 -0.90
CA ASP A 84 13.91 -2.02 -0.26
C ASP A 84 12.65 -1.16 -0.33
N TRP A 85 11.56 -1.78 -0.79
CA TRP A 85 10.21 -1.25 -0.61
C TRP A 85 9.59 -1.93 0.60
N THR A 86 9.51 -1.22 1.72
CA THR A 86 8.92 -1.70 2.97
C THR A 86 7.45 -1.29 3.08
N LEU A 87 6.55 -2.26 3.19
CA LEU A 87 5.16 -2.04 3.59
C LEU A 87 4.99 -2.29 5.08
N GLU A 88 4.49 -1.30 5.81
CA GLU A 88 4.07 -1.43 7.21
C GLU A 88 2.56 -1.30 7.33
N VAL A 89 1.92 -2.31 7.92
CA VAL A 89 0.50 -2.30 8.30
C VAL A 89 0.42 -2.26 9.82
N ARG A 90 0.11 -1.10 10.37
CA ARG A 90 -0.10 -0.88 11.80
C ARG A 90 -1.58 -0.98 12.14
N ILE A 91 -1.92 -1.95 12.98
CA ILE A 91 -3.26 -2.10 13.57
C ILE A 91 -3.12 -1.97 15.09
N GLY A 92 -3.56 -0.83 15.63
CA GLY A 92 -3.29 -0.43 17.00
C GLY A 92 -1.79 -0.36 17.31
N LYS A 93 -1.30 -1.30 18.13
CA LYS A 93 0.11 -1.36 18.54
C LYS A 93 0.97 -2.34 17.74
N ILE A 94 0.34 -3.21 16.93
CA ILE A 94 1.05 -4.26 16.19
C ILE A 94 1.35 -3.72 14.80
N ILE A 95 2.61 -3.86 14.38
CA ILE A 95 3.06 -3.56 13.03
C ILE A 95 3.38 -4.88 12.34
N THR A 96 2.78 -5.09 11.18
CA THR A 96 3.17 -6.18 10.26
C THR A 96 3.95 -5.56 9.12
N THR A 97 5.15 -6.05 8.87
CA THR A 97 6.09 -5.45 7.92
C THR A 97 6.48 -6.45 6.84
N GLY A 98 6.34 -6.06 5.59
CA GLY A 98 6.79 -6.82 4.42
C GLY A 98 7.86 -6.05 3.65
N HIS A 99 8.92 -6.74 3.25
CA HIS A 99 10.06 -6.19 2.53
C HIS A 99 10.12 -6.78 1.12
N TRP A 100 10.21 -5.90 0.13
CA TRP A 100 10.55 -6.25 -1.24
C TRP A 100 11.93 -5.69 -1.49
N GLN A 101 12.96 -6.50 -1.24
CA GLN A 101 14.34 -6.03 -1.23
C GLN A 101 15.22 -6.75 -2.25
N LEU A 102 16.14 -5.99 -2.85
CA LEU A 102 17.12 -6.47 -3.82
C LEU A 102 18.38 -5.59 -3.78
N ARG A 103 19.45 -6.07 -4.39
CA ARG A 103 20.70 -5.30 -4.48
C ARG A 103 20.52 -4.09 -5.40
N THR A 104 21.14 -2.96 -5.07
CA THR A 104 21.02 -1.74 -5.88
C THR A 104 21.51 -1.91 -7.32
N ASN A 105 22.39 -2.88 -7.57
CA ASN A 105 22.89 -3.24 -8.90
C ASN A 105 22.06 -4.29 -9.65
N ALA A 106 20.90 -4.70 -9.11
CA ALA A 106 20.03 -5.67 -9.76
C ALA A 106 19.44 -5.13 -11.08
N PRO A 107 19.02 -6.03 -11.99
CA PRO A 107 18.39 -5.65 -13.25
C PRO A 107 17.17 -4.71 -13.07
N PRO A 108 16.98 -3.71 -13.95
CA PRO A 108 15.82 -2.81 -13.87
C PRO A 108 14.46 -3.51 -13.87
N LEU A 109 14.35 -4.67 -14.53
CA LEU A 109 13.11 -5.45 -14.54
C LEU A 109 12.75 -5.98 -13.14
N ASP A 110 13.75 -6.38 -12.35
CA ASP A 110 13.53 -6.86 -10.98
C ASP A 110 13.12 -5.71 -10.06
N TRP A 111 13.71 -4.53 -10.26
CA TRP A 111 13.30 -3.29 -9.60
C TRP A 111 11.83 -2.97 -9.87
N GLU A 112 11.44 -2.91 -11.15
CA GLU A 112 10.06 -2.62 -11.55
C GLU A 112 9.08 -3.63 -10.93
N TRP A 113 9.42 -4.92 -10.95
CA TRP A 113 8.57 -5.96 -10.37
C TRP A 113 8.37 -5.77 -8.86
N HIS A 114 9.44 -5.50 -8.10
CA HIS A 114 9.37 -5.32 -6.65
C HIS A 114 8.61 -4.04 -6.28
N ALA A 115 8.91 -2.92 -6.95
CA ALA A 115 8.21 -1.65 -6.78
C ALA A 115 6.70 -1.81 -7.03
N GLU A 116 6.32 -2.52 -8.10
CA GLU A 116 4.92 -2.79 -8.39
C GLU A 116 4.26 -3.75 -7.39
N ALA A 117 4.97 -4.79 -6.96
CA ALA A 117 4.46 -5.74 -5.97
C ALA A 117 4.15 -5.03 -4.65
N ALA A 118 5.10 -4.23 -4.14
CA ALA A 118 4.95 -3.43 -2.95
C ALA A 118 3.84 -2.38 -3.09
N ALA A 119 3.75 -1.69 -4.24
CA ALA A 119 2.68 -0.72 -4.51
C ALA A 119 1.28 -1.37 -4.51
N ARG A 120 1.12 -2.54 -5.14
CA ARG A 120 -0.15 -3.28 -5.12
C ARG A 120 -0.52 -3.72 -3.71
N ALA A 121 0.46 -4.16 -2.92
CA ALA A 121 0.26 -4.53 -1.53
C ALA A 121 -0.20 -3.32 -0.69
N PHE A 122 0.44 -2.17 -0.86
CA PHE A 122 0.04 -0.90 -0.23
C PHE A 122 -1.39 -0.48 -0.60
N GLU A 123 -1.74 -0.53 -1.90
CA GLU A 123 -3.08 -0.18 -2.36
C GLU A 123 -4.17 -1.06 -1.72
N ARG A 124 -3.92 -2.38 -1.65
CA ARG A 124 -4.83 -3.35 -1.00
C ARG A 124 -4.90 -3.14 0.51
N ALA A 125 -3.76 -2.88 1.15
CA ALA A 125 -3.66 -2.65 2.58
C ALA A 125 -4.47 -1.41 3.01
N CYS A 126 -4.45 -0.34 2.22
CA CYS A 126 -5.20 0.88 2.51
C CYS A 126 -6.72 0.65 2.61
N VAL A 127 -7.26 -0.37 1.92
CA VAL A 127 -8.68 -0.75 2.01
C VAL A 127 -9.05 -1.23 3.42
N LEU A 128 -8.10 -1.80 4.17
CA LEU A 128 -8.32 -2.19 5.57
C LEU A 128 -8.68 -0.99 6.46
N LEU A 129 -8.26 0.22 6.07
CA LEU A 129 -8.55 1.47 6.76
C LEU A 129 -9.74 2.22 6.13
N GLY A 130 -10.47 1.60 5.21
CA GLY A 130 -11.51 2.27 4.42
C GLY A 130 -10.95 3.35 3.47
N ARG A 131 -9.65 3.33 3.18
CA ARG A 131 -9.01 4.27 2.25
C ARG A 131 -8.88 3.65 0.87
N ARG A 132 -8.91 4.50 -0.15
CA ARG A 132 -8.63 4.12 -1.54
C ARG A 132 -7.51 5.01 -2.05
N VAL A 133 -6.42 4.37 -2.47
CA VAL A 133 -5.27 5.01 -3.09
C VAL A 133 -5.13 4.48 -4.52
N ARG A 134 -4.57 5.32 -5.40
CA ARG A 134 -4.28 4.98 -6.79
C ARG A 134 -2.94 5.57 -7.15
N ARG A 135 -2.12 4.82 -7.88
CA ARG A 135 -0.86 5.31 -8.47
C ARG A 135 -1.16 6.42 -9.51
N GLY A 136 -0.51 7.58 -9.42
CA GLY A 136 -0.68 8.64 -10.42
C GLY A 136 0.27 9.85 -10.31
N LEU A 137 0.64 10.40 -11.47
CA LEU A 137 1.16 11.76 -11.65
C LEU A 137 -0.01 12.61 -12.19
N LEU A 138 -0.37 13.69 -11.48
CA LEU A 138 -1.43 14.61 -11.89
C LEU A 138 -0.82 15.96 -12.26
N VAL A 139 -0.84 16.29 -13.55
CA VAL A 139 -0.66 17.68 -14.01
C VAL A 139 -2.06 18.25 -14.21
N GLU A 140 -2.50 19.09 -13.27
CA GLU A 140 -3.73 19.86 -13.43
C GLU A 140 -3.45 21.06 -14.36
N GLU A 141 -3.93 21.00 -15.60
CA GLU A 141 -3.99 22.19 -16.43
C GLU A 141 -5.15 23.08 -15.98
N PRO A 142 -4.96 24.40 -15.81
CA PRO A 142 -6.03 25.28 -15.37
C PRO A 142 -7.18 25.24 -16.37
N MET A 143 -8.38 24.87 -15.90
CA MET A 143 -9.59 25.01 -16.72
C MET A 143 -9.68 26.47 -17.20
N PRO A 144 -9.85 26.71 -18.52
CA PRO A 144 -10.17 28.04 -19.00
C PRO A 144 -11.40 28.52 -18.24
N ARG A 145 -11.25 29.60 -17.46
CA ARG A 145 -12.39 30.24 -16.82
C ARG A 145 -13.33 30.68 -17.93
N ASP A 146 -14.56 30.19 -17.93
CA ASP A 146 -15.61 30.76 -18.77
C ASP A 146 -15.66 32.26 -18.50
N LEU A 147 -15.31 33.04 -19.54
CA LEU A 147 -15.42 34.48 -19.48
C LEU A 147 -16.89 34.82 -19.21
N PRO A 148 -17.19 35.70 -18.23
CA PRO A 148 -18.58 36.07 -17.97
C PRO A 148 -19.20 36.63 -19.26
N PRO A 149 -20.48 36.32 -19.54
CA PRO A 149 -21.13 36.76 -20.76
C PRO A 149 -21.05 38.29 -20.83
N ARG A 150 -20.42 38.80 -21.89
CA ARG A 150 -20.40 40.24 -22.19
C ARG A 150 -21.84 40.70 -22.36
N SER A 151 -22.36 41.44 -21.39
CA SER A 151 -23.58 42.22 -21.57
C SER A 151 -23.29 43.33 -22.58
N SER A 152 -23.72 43.13 -23.83
CA SER A 152 -23.91 44.25 -24.75
C SER A 152 -25.33 44.76 -24.56
N ARG A 153 -25.44 45.92 -23.88
CA ARG A 153 -26.60 46.80 -24.01
C ARG A 153 -26.17 48.00 -24.85
N HIS A 154 -27.06 48.34 -25.79
CA HIS A 154 -27.07 49.46 -26.76
C HIS A 154 -26.36 49.23 -28.09
#